data_AF-A0A2N1SIX3-F1
#
_entry.id   AF-A0A2N1SIX3-F1
#
_cell.length_a   1.000
_cell.length_b   1.000
_cell.length_c   1.000
_cell.angle_alpha   90.00
_cell.angle_beta   90.00
_cell.angle_gamma   90.00
#
_symmetry.space_group_name_H-M   'P 1'
#
loop_
_entity.id
_entity.type
_entity.pdbx_description
1 polymer ?
#
loop_
_entity_poly.entity_id
_entity_poly.type
_entity_poly.pdbx_seq_one_letter_code
_entity_poly.pdbx_strand_id
1 'polypeptide(L)'
;MREPVTETPEGEAVLRGGTASLAFAVITNKALRKTVRSFVATVFKRFFFDQFIYGQKLSLRAENVPAVRNVEHPLDATIPVRYEAVGVYLTFVQLWISALSYLRRRIGPSFDTDVALFIADLGRCYADAASVYSRCLSTTRRPPKAPSPRLAFIYAVDPHLFCVPSLHVLVVCYTYKRLEDLLRARGALVEFGAELASVRSRAIAITESILYVRQHSVNCIPTALAMLSVILPSYDEAEAEAFLSALFVNDGDIPEEGRKAVLSYMLGLYGSIKAAGPGKEGLYEAIGNFVISYEEMDTSFPASATRAEKVPSATAIVDP
;
A
#
# COMPACT_ATOMS: atom_id res chain seq x y z
N MET A 1 -41.74 21.45 -5.08
CA MET A 1 -40.31 21.70 -5.31
C MET A 1 -39.60 20.39 -5.04
N ARG A 2 -39.27 19.62 -6.08
CA ARG A 2 -38.57 18.33 -5.94
C ARG A 2 -37.09 18.64 -5.71
N GLU A 3 -36.52 18.09 -4.65
CA GLU A 3 -35.07 18.16 -4.43
C GLU A 3 -34.32 17.52 -5.61
N PRO A 4 -33.17 18.07 -6.02
CA PRO A 4 -32.35 17.43 -7.03
C PRO A 4 -31.74 16.16 -6.43
N VAL A 5 -32.16 15.02 -6.94
CA VAL A 5 -31.44 13.75 -6.74
C VAL A 5 -30.09 13.93 -7.43
N THR A 6 -29.05 14.19 -6.66
CA THR A 6 -27.66 14.11 -7.14
C THR A 6 -27.37 12.64 -7.40
N GLU A 7 -27.68 12.18 -8.62
CA GLU A 7 -27.20 10.90 -9.13
C GLU A 7 -25.67 10.91 -9.04
N THR A 8 -25.14 10.24 -8.02
CA THR A 8 -23.72 9.90 -7.98
C THR A 8 -23.40 9.12 -9.25
N PRO A 9 -22.35 9.47 -10.01
CA PRO A 9 -21.96 8.71 -11.19
C PRO A 9 -21.92 7.23 -10.84
N GLU A 10 -22.58 6.37 -11.61
CA GLU A 10 -22.82 4.96 -11.25
C GLU A 10 -21.54 4.22 -10.83
N GLY A 11 -20.39 4.61 -11.38
CA GLY A 11 -19.07 4.10 -11.02
C GLY A 11 -18.63 4.39 -9.57
N GLU A 12 -19.02 5.51 -8.95
CA GLU A 12 -18.63 5.82 -7.56
C GLU A 12 -19.41 5.02 -6.51
N ALA A 13 -20.56 4.45 -6.87
CA ALA A 13 -21.39 3.70 -5.94
C ALA A 13 -20.67 2.48 -5.35
N VAL A 14 -19.75 1.88 -6.12
CA VAL A 14 -18.89 0.76 -5.67
C VAL A 14 -17.99 1.15 -4.50
N LEU A 15 -17.56 2.41 -4.44
CA LEU A 15 -16.67 2.95 -3.39
C LEU A 15 -17.43 3.32 -2.11
N ARG A 16 -18.76 3.46 -2.20
CA ARG A 16 -19.65 3.79 -1.08
C ARG A 16 -20.44 2.56 -0.60
N GLY A 17 -20.11 1.37 -1.10
CA GLY A 17 -20.81 0.14 -0.76
C GLY A 17 -20.81 -0.10 0.75
N GLY A 18 -21.99 -0.05 1.37
CA GLY A 18 -22.13 -0.30 2.81
C GLY A 18 -21.60 -1.66 3.23
N THR A 19 -20.92 -1.76 4.36
CA THR A 19 -20.24 -2.98 4.83
C THR A 19 -21.19 -4.04 5.39
N ALA A 20 -22.43 -3.67 5.68
CA ALA A 20 -23.42 -4.53 6.35
C ALA A 20 -23.75 -5.82 5.58
N SER A 21 -23.89 -5.75 4.25
CA SER A 21 -24.18 -6.94 3.42
C SER A 21 -23.07 -7.97 3.51
N LEU A 22 -21.82 -7.53 3.37
CA LEU A 22 -20.65 -8.41 3.48
C LEU A 22 -20.50 -8.94 4.92
N ALA A 23 -20.68 -8.09 5.92
CA ALA A 23 -20.64 -8.52 7.33
C ALA A 23 -21.68 -9.60 7.64
N PHE A 24 -22.93 -9.41 7.19
CA PHE A 24 -24.00 -10.41 7.34
C PHE A 24 -23.67 -11.72 6.63
N ALA A 25 -23.12 -11.65 5.41
CA ALA A 25 -22.68 -12.82 4.66
C ALA A 25 -21.59 -13.58 5.39
N VAL A 26 -20.58 -12.86 5.91
CA VAL A 26 -19.54 -13.44 6.73
C VAL A 26 -20.17 -14.11 7.94
N ILE A 27 -21.04 -13.46 8.71
CA ILE A 27 -21.63 -14.05 9.92
C ILE A 27 -22.41 -15.34 9.64
N THR A 28 -23.17 -15.38 8.54
CA THR A 28 -24.08 -16.49 8.22
C THR A 28 -23.42 -17.64 7.46
N ASN A 29 -22.35 -17.39 6.70
CA ASN A 29 -21.66 -18.40 5.90
C ASN A 29 -20.40 -18.93 6.61
N LYS A 30 -20.43 -20.21 7.03
CA LYS A 30 -19.32 -20.86 7.76
C LYS A 30 -17.99 -20.84 7.01
N ALA A 31 -18.01 -21.01 5.68
CA ALA A 31 -16.79 -21.00 4.86
C ALA A 31 -16.18 -19.60 4.85
N LEU A 32 -16.99 -18.57 4.58
CA LEU A 32 -16.54 -17.16 4.63
C LEU A 32 -15.98 -16.79 6.01
N ARG A 33 -16.61 -17.19 7.12
CA ARG A 33 -16.05 -16.96 8.47
C ARG A 33 -14.69 -17.60 8.65
N LYS A 34 -14.48 -18.81 8.15
CA LYS A 34 -13.20 -19.50 8.29
C LYS A 34 -12.12 -18.73 7.52
N THR A 35 -12.41 -18.34 6.28
CA THR A 35 -11.48 -17.57 5.45
C THR A 35 -11.16 -16.21 6.06
N VAL A 36 -12.18 -15.43 6.46
CA VAL A 36 -11.98 -14.12 7.09
C VAL A 36 -11.17 -14.23 8.38
N ARG A 37 -11.46 -15.21 9.24
CA ARG A 37 -10.65 -15.42 10.47
C ARG A 37 -9.20 -15.78 10.15
N SER A 38 -8.96 -16.61 9.14
CA SER A 38 -7.62 -16.96 8.70
C SER A 38 -6.88 -15.73 8.16
N PHE A 39 -7.54 -14.93 7.31
CA PHE A 39 -7.01 -13.68 6.78
C PHE A 39 -6.65 -12.71 7.90
N VAL A 40 -7.59 -12.44 8.81
CA VAL A 40 -7.36 -11.57 9.97
C VAL A 40 -6.20 -12.07 10.83
N ALA A 41 -6.12 -13.37 11.11
CA ALA A 41 -5.00 -13.95 11.85
C ALA A 41 -3.66 -13.75 11.12
N THR A 42 -3.63 -13.88 9.79
CA THR A 42 -2.44 -13.59 8.97
C THR A 42 -2.05 -12.12 9.07
N VAL A 43 -2.99 -11.19 8.87
CA VAL A 43 -2.74 -9.74 8.97
C VAL A 43 -2.19 -9.38 10.35
N PHE A 44 -2.82 -9.83 11.43
CA PHE A 44 -2.38 -9.53 12.78
C PHE A 44 -0.99 -10.10 13.08
N LYS A 45 -0.72 -11.35 12.70
CA LYS A 45 0.58 -11.98 12.99
C LYS A 45 1.70 -11.40 12.12
N ARG A 46 1.49 -11.36 10.80
CA ARG A 46 2.53 -11.10 9.80
C ARG A 46 2.80 -9.62 9.54
N PHE A 47 1.86 -8.75 9.88
CA PHE A 47 2.02 -7.32 9.70
C PHE A 47 2.14 -6.64 11.06
N PHE A 48 1.04 -6.54 11.81
CA PHE A 48 1.02 -5.76 13.04
C PHE A 48 1.98 -6.31 14.10
N PHE A 49 1.81 -7.56 14.51
CA PHE A 49 2.61 -8.14 15.60
C PHE A 49 4.10 -8.18 15.26
N ASP A 50 4.46 -8.64 14.06
CA ASP A 50 5.85 -8.68 13.61
C ASP A 50 6.48 -7.27 13.59
N GLN A 51 5.79 -6.24 13.08
CA GLN A 51 6.32 -4.87 13.10
C GLN A 51 6.59 -4.34 14.50
N PHE A 52 5.66 -4.56 15.44
CA PHE A 52 5.85 -4.12 16.82
C PHE A 52 6.96 -4.89 17.53
N ILE A 53 7.08 -6.20 17.27
CA ILE A 53 8.19 -7.00 17.80
C ILE A 53 9.52 -6.49 17.27
N TYR A 54 9.64 -6.27 15.95
CA TYR A 54 10.89 -5.76 15.38
C TYR A 54 11.21 -4.37 15.92
N GLY A 55 10.23 -3.47 16.00
CA GLY A 55 10.40 -2.14 16.60
C GLY A 55 10.87 -2.21 18.06
N GLN A 56 10.27 -3.09 18.87
CA GLN A 56 10.69 -3.31 20.25
C GLN A 56 12.12 -3.86 20.33
N LYS A 57 12.45 -4.89 19.53
CA LYS A 57 13.79 -5.47 19.51
C LYS A 57 14.86 -4.46 19.08
N LEU A 58 14.57 -3.61 18.09
CA LEU A 58 15.44 -2.49 17.70
C LEU A 58 15.64 -1.51 18.87
N SER A 59 14.56 -1.13 19.55
CA SER A 59 14.64 -0.22 20.70
C SER A 59 15.47 -0.78 21.86
N LEU A 60 15.50 -2.11 22.01
CA LEU A 60 16.28 -2.83 23.03
C LEU A 60 17.68 -3.21 22.57
N ARG A 61 18.09 -2.86 21.34
CA ARG A 61 19.36 -3.25 20.72
C ARG A 61 19.62 -4.75 20.79
N ALA A 62 18.56 -5.54 20.59
CA ALA A 62 18.68 -7.00 20.63
C ALA A 62 19.63 -7.48 19.52
N GLU A 63 20.42 -8.50 19.83
CA GLU A 63 21.24 -9.18 18.85
C GLU A 63 20.34 -9.93 17.84
N ASN A 64 20.76 -10.00 16.57
CA ASN A 64 20.05 -10.70 15.47
C ASN A 64 18.75 -10.06 14.98
N VAL A 65 18.60 -8.74 15.07
CA VAL A 65 17.51 -8.03 14.39
C VAL A 65 17.94 -7.70 12.96
N PRO A 66 17.10 -7.91 11.93
CA PRO A 66 17.46 -7.51 10.57
C PRO A 66 17.72 -6.00 10.50
N ALA A 67 18.75 -5.62 9.74
CA ALA A 67 19.11 -4.23 9.52
C ALA A 67 17.93 -3.44 8.92
N VAL A 68 17.78 -2.18 9.36
CA VAL A 68 16.80 -1.23 8.81
C VAL A 68 17.48 -0.43 7.70
N ARG A 69 16.86 -0.38 6.53
CA ARG A 69 17.38 0.32 5.34
C ARG A 69 16.50 1.53 5.03
N ASN A 70 17.12 2.69 4.78
CA ASN A 70 16.40 3.83 4.22
C ASN A 70 16.26 3.62 2.71
N VAL A 71 15.05 3.39 2.23
CA VAL A 71 14.79 3.08 0.81
C VAL A 71 14.32 4.30 0.01
N GLU A 72 14.58 5.51 0.49
CA GLU A 72 14.35 6.73 -0.28
C GLU A 72 15.22 6.78 -1.53
N HIS A 73 14.64 7.26 -2.62
CA HIS A 73 15.30 7.56 -3.88
C HIS A 73 15.32 9.07 -4.10
N PRO A 74 16.36 9.66 -4.72
CA PRO A 74 16.40 11.10 -5.00
C PRO A 74 15.15 11.63 -5.74
N LEU A 75 14.54 10.80 -6.60
CA LEU A 75 13.30 11.16 -7.32
C LEU A 75 12.09 11.33 -6.41
N ASP A 76 12.11 10.81 -5.17
CA ASP A 76 11.06 11.09 -4.19
C ASP A 76 10.92 12.60 -3.95
N ALA A 77 12.00 13.38 -4.06
CA ALA A 77 11.95 14.84 -3.90
C ALA A 77 11.13 15.55 -4.99
N THR A 78 10.91 14.90 -6.13
CA THR A 78 10.10 15.43 -7.25
C THR A 78 8.61 15.43 -6.94
N ILE A 79 8.17 14.55 -6.03
CA ILE A 79 6.76 14.38 -5.68
C ILE A 79 6.41 15.36 -4.56
N PRO A 80 5.38 16.21 -4.70
CA PRO A 80 5.02 17.20 -3.69
C PRO A 80 4.53 16.52 -2.41
N VAL A 81 4.80 17.15 -1.28
CA VAL A 81 4.28 16.71 0.02
C VAL A 81 2.87 17.26 0.21
N ARG A 82 1.90 16.36 0.41
CA ARG A 82 0.48 16.72 0.64
C ARG A 82 -0.11 15.87 1.77
N TYR A 83 -0.02 16.35 3.01
CA TYR A 83 -0.49 15.59 4.18
C TYR A 83 -2.02 15.46 4.23
N GLU A 84 -2.75 16.33 3.56
CA GLU A 84 -4.19 16.25 3.36
C GLU A 84 -4.62 14.98 2.59
N ALA A 85 -3.73 14.42 1.76
CA ALA A 85 -3.96 13.18 1.04
C ALA A 85 -4.03 11.94 1.96
N VAL A 86 -3.70 12.09 3.25
CA VAL A 86 -3.84 11.02 4.26
C VAL A 86 -5.26 10.45 4.32
N GLY A 87 -6.27 11.29 4.02
CA GLY A 87 -7.66 10.84 3.96
C GLY A 87 -7.89 9.79 2.88
N VAL A 88 -7.29 9.97 1.70
CA VAL A 88 -7.36 9.01 0.58
C VAL A 88 -6.52 7.78 0.89
N TYR A 89 -5.30 7.97 1.38
CA TYR A 89 -4.40 6.90 1.80
C TYR A 89 -5.09 5.86 2.69
N LEU A 90 -5.83 6.32 3.72
CA LEU A 90 -6.50 5.44 4.68
C LEU A 90 -7.69 4.66 4.10
N THR A 91 -8.11 4.92 2.85
CA THR A 91 -9.25 4.21 2.23
C THR A 91 -8.89 2.87 1.60
N PHE A 92 -7.63 2.43 1.62
CA PHE A 92 -7.22 1.18 0.97
C PHE A 92 -7.96 -0.08 1.48
N VAL A 93 -8.24 -0.16 2.77
CA VAL A 93 -9.05 -1.25 3.34
C VAL A 93 -10.51 -1.11 2.92
N GLN A 94 -11.03 0.12 2.97
CA GLN A 94 -12.40 0.41 2.57
C GLN A 94 -12.64 0.10 1.09
N LEU A 95 -11.66 0.30 0.21
CA LEU A 95 -11.75 0.06 -1.23
C LEU A 95 -12.24 -1.36 -1.51
N TRP A 96 -11.52 -2.38 -1.02
CA TRP A 96 -11.85 -3.77 -1.33
C TRP A 96 -13.11 -4.23 -0.59
N ILE A 97 -13.34 -3.78 0.65
CA ILE A 97 -14.56 -4.12 1.40
C ILE A 97 -15.79 -3.57 0.66
N SER A 98 -15.74 -2.32 0.23
CA SER A 98 -16.87 -1.65 -0.44
C SER A 98 -17.13 -2.29 -1.79
N ALA A 99 -16.08 -2.60 -2.56
CA ALA A 99 -16.20 -3.25 -3.86
C ALA A 99 -16.81 -4.66 -3.76
N LEU A 100 -16.30 -5.50 -2.85
CA LEU A 100 -16.88 -6.83 -2.62
C LEU A 100 -18.32 -6.75 -2.13
N SER A 101 -18.62 -5.84 -1.21
CA SER A 101 -19.98 -5.68 -0.69
C SER A 101 -20.95 -5.20 -1.79
N TYR A 102 -20.51 -4.26 -2.64
CA TYR A 102 -21.29 -3.78 -3.78
C TYR A 102 -21.59 -4.91 -4.76
N LEU A 103 -20.54 -5.61 -5.25
CA LEU A 103 -20.70 -6.69 -6.21
C LEU A 103 -21.54 -7.83 -5.64
N ARG A 104 -21.35 -8.18 -4.36
CA ARG A 104 -22.19 -9.18 -3.70
C ARG A 104 -23.67 -8.77 -3.66
N ARG A 105 -24.00 -7.50 -3.42
CA ARG A 105 -25.39 -7.03 -3.45
C ARG A 105 -26.00 -7.10 -4.84
N ARG A 106 -25.21 -6.84 -5.88
CA ARG A 106 -25.66 -6.82 -7.28
C ARG A 106 -25.77 -8.22 -7.88
N ILE A 107 -24.77 -9.07 -7.64
CA ILE A 107 -24.68 -10.44 -8.18
C ILE A 107 -25.45 -11.43 -7.30
N GLY A 108 -25.55 -11.16 -6.00
CA GLY A 108 -26.24 -12.01 -5.03
C GLY A 108 -25.34 -13.07 -4.39
N PRO A 109 -25.94 -14.01 -3.61
CA PRO A 109 -25.21 -14.98 -2.79
C PRO A 109 -24.29 -15.93 -3.55
N SER A 110 -24.49 -16.13 -4.86
CA SER A 110 -23.59 -16.93 -5.69
C SER A 110 -22.17 -16.34 -5.78
N PHE A 111 -21.99 -15.07 -5.42
CA PHE A 111 -20.69 -14.40 -5.36
C PHE A 111 -19.91 -14.74 -4.07
N ASP A 112 -20.52 -15.40 -3.08
CA ASP A 112 -19.86 -15.71 -1.80
C ASP A 112 -18.60 -16.57 -1.97
N THR A 113 -18.58 -17.49 -2.94
CA THR A 113 -17.38 -18.29 -3.25
C THR A 113 -16.24 -17.41 -3.74
N ASP A 114 -16.52 -16.42 -4.57
CA ASP A 114 -15.50 -15.50 -5.10
C ASP A 114 -14.98 -14.56 -4.03
N VAL A 115 -15.86 -14.08 -3.14
CA VAL A 115 -15.46 -13.32 -1.95
C VAL A 115 -14.50 -14.16 -1.09
N ALA A 116 -14.78 -15.45 -0.91
CA ALA A 116 -13.89 -16.34 -0.16
C ALA A 116 -12.52 -16.49 -0.84
N LEU A 117 -12.50 -16.71 -2.17
CA LEU A 117 -11.26 -16.81 -2.93
C LEU A 117 -10.46 -15.51 -2.87
N PHE A 118 -11.12 -14.37 -3.08
CA PHE A 118 -10.52 -13.04 -2.99
C PHE A 118 -9.86 -12.81 -1.63
N ILE A 119 -10.54 -13.10 -0.52
CA ILE A 119 -10.00 -12.85 0.83
C ILE A 119 -8.86 -13.82 1.16
N ALA A 120 -8.92 -15.06 0.70
CA ALA A 120 -7.85 -16.03 0.88
C ALA A 120 -6.57 -15.58 0.17
N ASP A 121 -6.69 -15.20 -1.10
CA ASP A 121 -5.59 -14.71 -1.94
C ASP A 121 -5.08 -13.34 -1.47
N LEU A 122 -5.94 -12.45 -0.96
CA LEU A 122 -5.51 -11.23 -0.29
C LEU A 122 -4.63 -11.54 0.93
N GLY A 123 -4.93 -12.62 1.65
CA GLY A 123 -4.05 -13.12 2.73
C GLY A 123 -2.67 -13.52 2.24
N ARG A 124 -2.54 -13.99 0.99
CA ARG A 124 -1.24 -14.28 0.37
C ARG A 124 -0.43 -13.01 0.12
N CYS A 125 -1.05 -11.87 -0.23
CA CYS A 125 -0.34 -10.58 -0.31
C CYS A 125 0.38 -10.24 1.00
N TYR A 126 -0.27 -10.43 2.15
CA TYR A 126 0.34 -10.19 3.46
C TYR A 126 1.44 -11.21 3.78
N ALA A 127 1.19 -12.49 3.53
CA ALA A 127 2.15 -13.55 3.83
C ALA A 127 3.42 -13.46 2.98
N ASP A 128 3.28 -13.20 1.69
CA ASP A 128 4.39 -13.10 0.75
C ASP A 128 5.20 -11.82 1.01
N ALA A 129 4.56 -10.67 1.28
CA ALA A 129 5.26 -9.45 1.68
C ALA A 129 6.06 -9.64 2.99
N ALA A 130 5.46 -10.29 3.99
CA ALA A 130 6.12 -10.60 5.25
C ALA A 130 7.37 -11.49 5.09
N SER A 131 7.40 -12.37 4.08
CA SER A 131 8.59 -13.16 3.79
C SER A 131 9.79 -12.29 3.39
N VAL A 132 9.55 -11.19 2.67
CA VAL A 132 10.58 -10.21 2.33
C VAL A 132 10.96 -9.38 3.55
N TYR A 133 9.96 -8.88 4.30
CA TYR A 133 10.21 -8.07 5.50
C TYR A 133 11.05 -8.80 6.56
N SER A 134 10.87 -10.11 6.69
CA SER A 134 11.63 -10.92 7.65
C SER A 134 13.13 -11.01 7.33
N ARG A 135 13.53 -10.72 6.08
CA ARG A 135 14.94 -10.73 5.64
C ARG A 135 15.63 -9.39 5.86
N CYS A 136 14.91 -8.29 5.64
CA CYS A 136 15.43 -6.94 5.82
C CYS A 136 14.28 -5.96 6.06
N LEU A 137 14.46 -5.07 7.04
CA LEU A 137 13.50 -4.02 7.35
C LEU A 137 13.77 -2.81 6.45
N SER A 138 12.72 -2.11 6.04
CA SER A 138 12.82 -0.95 5.15
C SER A 138 11.91 0.18 5.60
N THR A 139 12.42 1.40 5.54
CA THR A 139 11.74 2.61 5.99
C THR A 139 12.03 3.79 5.07
N THR A 140 11.28 4.88 5.22
CA THR A 140 11.57 6.20 4.64
C THR A 140 11.62 7.25 5.74
N ARG A 141 12.17 8.43 5.47
CA ARG A 141 12.27 9.49 6.49
C ARG A 141 10.92 10.16 6.68
N ARG A 142 10.24 9.79 7.76
CA ARG A 142 9.06 10.51 8.27
C ARG A 142 9.48 11.83 8.93
N PRO A 143 8.66 12.89 8.82
CA PRO A 143 8.80 14.07 9.67
C PRO A 143 8.85 13.67 11.15
N PRO A 144 9.74 14.27 11.98
CA PRO A 144 9.87 13.94 13.39
C PRO A 144 8.58 14.15 14.21
N LYS A 145 7.70 15.04 13.75
CA LYS A 145 6.39 15.30 14.36
C LYS A 145 5.30 15.05 13.34
N ALA A 146 4.22 14.41 13.79
CA ALA A 146 3.05 14.17 12.95
C ALA A 146 2.39 15.49 12.52
N PRO A 147 2.24 15.77 11.21
CA PRO A 147 1.66 17.01 10.71
C PRO A 147 0.15 17.16 10.94
N SER A 148 -0.55 16.07 11.27
CA SER A 148 -2.00 16.08 11.50
C SER A 148 -2.41 14.98 12.48
N PRO A 149 -3.60 15.06 13.12
CA PRO A 149 -4.10 14.02 14.02
C PRO A 149 -4.23 12.65 13.36
N ARG A 150 -4.60 12.60 12.07
CA ARG A 150 -4.69 11.34 11.31
C ARG A 150 -3.31 10.71 11.12
N LEU A 151 -2.29 11.52 10.82
CA LEU A 151 -0.91 11.04 10.74
C LEU A 151 -0.36 10.67 12.12
N ALA A 152 -0.77 11.35 13.19
CA ALA A 152 -0.39 10.97 14.55
C ALA A 152 -0.91 9.58 14.92
N PHE A 153 -2.14 9.25 14.53
CA PHE A 153 -2.67 7.90 14.68
C PHE A 153 -1.83 6.88 13.89
N ILE A 154 -1.51 7.16 12.63
CA ILE A 154 -0.66 6.28 11.80
C ILE A 154 0.69 6.05 12.49
N TYR A 155 1.35 7.11 12.96
CA TYR A 155 2.63 7.01 13.66
C TYR A 155 2.56 6.13 14.91
N ALA A 156 1.42 6.10 15.60
CA ALA A 156 1.24 5.28 16.79
C ALA A 156 1.00 3.79 16.47
N VAL A 157 0.35 3.49 15.35
CA VAL A 157 -0.06 2.11 15.00
C VAL A 157 0.82 1.44 13.95
N ASP A 158 1.73 2.20 13.33
CA ASP A 158 2.62 1.74 12.28
C ASP A 158 4.07 2.18 12.57
N PRO A 159 4.90 1.26 13.13
CA PRO A 159 6.33 1.46 13.35
C PRO A 159 7.14 1.81 12.10
N HIS A 160 6.57 1.67 10.89
CA HIS A 160 7.17 2.06 9.61
C HIS A 160 8.41 1.27 9.21
N LEU A 161 8.42 -0.03 9.48
CA LEU A 161 9.57 -0.90 9.20
C LEU A 161 9.39 -1.79 7.96
N PHE A 162 8.19 -1.79 7.37
CA PHE A 162 7.78 -2.69 6.28
C PHE A 162 7.42 -1.91 5.01
N CYS A 163 8.34 -1.08 4.49
CA CYS A 163 8.08 -0.25 3.31
C CYS A 163 8.15 -0.99 1.98
N VAL A 164 9.10 -1.92 1.81
CA VAL A 164 9.38 -2.63 0.55
C VAL A 164 9.15 -4.13 0.71
N PRO A 165 8.28 -4.75 -0.10
CA PRO A 165 7.37 -4.11 -1.06
C PRO A 165 6.25 -3.33 -0.36
N SER A 166 5.62 -2.37 -1.05
CA SER A 166 4.45 -1.67 -0.49
C SER A 166 3.23 -2.59 -0.43
N LEU A 167 2.78 -2.91 0.79
CA LEU A 167 1.57 -3.70 1.00
C LEU A 167 0.30 -2.95 0.57
N HIS A 168 0.28 -1.62 0.70
CA HIS A 168 -0.83 -0.79 0.22
C HIS A 168 -1.01 -0.96 -1.29
N VAL A 169 0.09 -0.85 -2.05
CA VAL A 169 0.09 -1.05 -3.51
C VAL A 169 -0.34 -2.47 -3.87
N LEU A 170 0.23 -3.49 -3.21
CA LEU A 170 -0.19 -4.89 -3.40
C LEU A 170 -1.70 -5.04 -3.24
N VAL A 171 -2.27 -4.54 -2.15
CA VAL A 171 -3.70 -4.69 -1.84
C VAL A 171 -4.57 -3.98 -2.87
N VAL A 172 -4.28 -2.72 -3.22
CA VAL A 172 -5.16 -1.97 -4.13
C VAL A 172 -5.06 -2.46 -5.58
N CYS A 173 -3.86 -2.84 -6.04
CA CYS A 173 -3.66 -3.39 -7.38
C CYS A 173 -4.25 -4.81 -7.50
N TYR A 174 -4.03 -5.64 -6.48
CA TYR A 174 -4.71 -6.94 -6.38
C TYR A 174 -6.23 -6.78 -6.44
N THR A 175 -6.77 -5.77 -5.75
CA THR A 175 -8.22 -5.57 -5.64
C THR A 175 -8.87 -5.39 -7.00
N TYR A 176 -8.46 -4.39 -7.79
CA TYR A 176 -9.14 -4.19 -9.08
C TYR A 176 -8.85 -5.36 -10.03
N LYS A 177 -7.62 -5.85 -10.09
CA LYS A 177 -7.27 -6.89 -11.05
C LYS A 177 -7.93 -8.22 -10.75
N ARG A 178 -8.02 -8.60 -9.48
CA ARG A 178 -8.74 -9.82 -9.09
C ARG A 178 -10.23 -9.70 -9.36
N LEU A 179 -10.83 -8.54 -9.10
CA LEU A 179 -12.24 -8.32 -9.41
C LEU A 179 -12.50 -8.41 -10.93
N GLU A 180 -11.60 -7.87 -11.74
CA GLU A 180 -11.63 -8.03 -13.21
C GLU A 180 -11.67 -9.51 -13.61
N ASP A 181 -10.78 -10.34 -13.05
CA ASP A 181 -10.73 -11.78 -13.35
C ASP A 181 -12.00 -12.51 -12.92
N LEU A 182 -12.52 -12.22 -11.71
CA LEU A 182 -13.73 -12.83 -11.18
C LEU A 182 -14.97 -12.44 -12.02
N LEU A 183 -15.06 -11.17 -12.43
CA LEU A 183 -16.14 -10.68 -13.28
C LEU A 183 -16.05 -11.25 -14.70
N ARG A 184 -14.83 -11.35 -15.25
CA ARG A 184 -14.58 -12.00 -16.55
C ARG A 184 -14.99 -13.47 -16.52
N ALA A 185 -14.62 -14.22 -15.48
CA ALA A 185 -15.00 -15.63 -15.33
C ALA A 185 -16.52 -15.84 -15.27
N ARG A 186 -17.28 -14.81 -14.88
CA ARG A 186 -18.74 -14.81 -14.85
C ARG A 186 -19.40 -14.25 -16.11
N GLY A 187 -18.63 -13.75 -17.08
CA GLY A 187 -19.17 -13.03 -18.23
C GLY A 187 -19.79 -11.65 -17.87
N ALA A 188 -19.48 -11.12 -16.70
CA ALA A 188 -20.07 -9.88 -16.16
C ALA A 188 -19.16 -8.65 -16.31
N LEU A 189 -18.03 -8.79 -17.01
CA LEU A 189 -17.03 -7.71 -17.13
C LEU A 189 -17.59 -6.45 -17.82
N VAL A 190 -18.44 -6.63 -18.84
CA VAL A 190 -19.08 -5.52 -19.54
C VAL A 190 -20.10 -4.82 -18.63
N GLU A 191 -20.87 -5.59 -17.86
CA GLU A 191 -21.89 -5.06 -16.93
C GLU A 191 -21.28 -4.17 -15.85
N PHE A 192 -20.15 -4.59 -15.27
CA PHE A 192 -19.51 -3.91 -14.13
C PHE A 192 -18.26 -3.10 -14.52
N GLY A 193 -18.11 -2.77 -15.81
CA GLY A 193 -16.90 -2.11 -16.33
C GLY A 193 -16.66 -0.73 -15.72
N ALA A 194 -17.73 0.06 -15.51
CA ALA A 194 -17.64 1.40 -14.94
C ALA A 194 -17.23 1.38 -13.46
N GLU A 195 -17.78 0.44 -12.68
CA GLU A 195 -17.39 0.23 -11.29
C GLU A 195 -15.96 -0.25 -11.18
N LEU A 196 -15.54 -1.19 -12.03
CA LEU A 196 -14.16 -1.67 -12.05
C LEU A 196 -13.17 -0.54 -12.39
N ALA A 197 -13.49 0.30 -13.37
CA ALA A 197 -12.69 1.48 -13.71
C ALA A 197 -12.57 2.45 -12.52
N SER A 198 -13.65 2.60 -11.74
CA SER A 198 -13.66 3.43 -10.53
C SER A 198 -12.82 2.84 -9.41
N VAL A 199 -12.81 1.51 -9.23
CA VAL A 199 -11.90 0.81 -8.30
C VAL A 199 -10.44 1.00 -8.73
N ARG A 200 -10.13 0.87 -10.03
CA ARG A 200 -8.78 1.11 -10.57
C ARG A 200 -8.33 2.56 -10.38
N SER A 201 -9.19 3.53 -10.66
CA SER A 201 -8.88 4.96 -10.43
C SER A 201 -8.64 5.24 -8.95
N ARG A 202 -9.43 4.65 -8.05
CA ARG A 202 -9.19 4.76 -6.60
C ARG A 202 -7.87 4.11 -6.17
N ALA A 203 -7.49 2.97 -6.77
CA ALA A 203 -6.21 2.32 -6.52
C ALA A 203 -5.03 3.24 -6.90
N ILE A 204 -5.10 3.91 -8.05
CA ILE A 204 -4.11 4.92 -8.48
C ILE A 204 -4.02 6.05 -7.46
N ALA A 205 -5.16 6.64 -7.08
CA ALA A 205 -5.18 7.75 -6.13
C ALA A 205 -4.60 7.37 -4.74
N ILE A 206 -4.83 6.14 -4.28
CA ILE A 206 -4.23 5.62 -3.05
C ILE A 206 -2.71 5.47 -3.22
N THR A 207 -2.24 4.88 -4.33
CA THR A 207 -0.81 4.72 -4.62
C THR A 207 -0.08 6.05 -4.76
N GLU A 208 -0.71 7.08 -5.31
CA GLU A 208 -0.11 8.43 -5.30
C GLU A 208 -0.07 9.01 -3.87
N SER A 209 -1.16 8.85 -3.12
CA SER A 209 -1.27 9.42 -1.78
C SER A 209 -0.21 8.90 -0.81
N ILE A 210 0.22 7.63 -0.91
CA ILE A 210 1.30 7.09 -0.07
C ILE A 210 2.64 7.80 -0.31
N LEU A 211 2.87 8.29 -1.52
CA LEU A 211 4.06 9.05 -1.87
C LEU A 211 3.92 10.52 -1.41
N TYR A 212 2.75 11.13 -1.62
CA TYR A 212 2.48 12.49 -1.13
C TYR A 212 2.64 12.62 0.39
N VAL A 213 2.23 11.60 1.16
CA VAL A 213 2.35 11.61 2.63
C VAL A 213 3.67 11.04 3.15
N ARG A 214 4.64 10.76 2.27
CA ARG A 214 5.98 10.23 2.61
C ARG A 214 5.95 8.92 3.39
N GLN A 215 4.94 8.09 3.13
CA GLN A 215 4.81 6.76 3.74
C GLN A 215 5.60 5.70 2.99
N HIS A 216 5.75 5.88 1.69
CA HIS A 216 6.54 5.01 0.83
C HIS A 216 7.44 5.86 -0.09
N SER A 217 8.42 5.20 -0.68
CA SER A 217 9.27 5.71 -1.74
C SER A 217 8.78 5.20 -3.10
N VAL A 218 9.18 5.88 -4.18
CA VAL A 218 9.00 5.40 -5.56
C VAL A 218 9.56 3.99 -5.79
N ASN A 219 10.48 3.52 -4.95
CA ASN A 219 11.00 2.14 -4.94
C ASN A 219 9.97 1.08 -4.53
N CYS A 220 9.05 1.46 -3.64
CA CYS A 220 8.12 0.53 -3.01
C CYS A 220 7.01 0.07 -3.97
N ILE A 221 6.72 0.87 -5.01
CA ILE A 221 5.68 0.59 -6.00
C ILE A 221 6.11 -0.55 -6.96
N PRO A 222 7.19 -0.42 -7.74
CA PRO A 222 7.55 -1.46 -8.71
C PRO A 222 7.90 -2.81 -8.06
N THR A 223 8.49 -2.80 -6.86
CA THR A 223 8.73 -4.03 -6.08
C THR A 223 7.43 -4.72 -5.67
N ALA A 224 6.40 -3.95 -5.29
CA ALA A 224 5.06 -4.47 -5.03
C ALA A 224 4.42 -5.05 -6.30
N LEU A 225 4.51 -4.35 -7.44
CA LEU A 225 3.95 -4.82 -8.71
C LEU A 225 4.65 -6.11 -9.20
N ALA A 226 5.97 -6.17 -9.06
CA ALA A 226 6.74 -7.38 -9.40
C ALA A 226 6.28 -8.57 -8.55
N MET A 227 6.12 -8.38 -7.24
CA MET A 227 5.57 -9.41 -6.35
C MET A 227 4.13 -9.78 -6.74
N LEU A 228 3.29 -8.80 -7.09
CA LEU A 228 1.91 -9.04 -7.48
C LEU A 228 1.82 -9.95 -8.72
N SER A 229 2.71 -9.81 -9.69
CA SER A 229 2.75 -10.67 -10.89
C SER A 229 2.95 -12.16 -10.58
N VAL A 230 3.50 -12.49 -9.40
CA VAL A 230 3.63 -13.87 -8.91
C VAL A 230 2.39 -14.33 -8.12
N ILE A 231 1.78 -13.41 -7.39
CA ILE A 231 0.57 -13.68 -6.60
C ILE A 231 -0.64 -13.87 -7.53
N LEU A 232 -0.75 -13.00 -8.52
CA LEU A 232 -1.85 -12.91 -9.48
C LEU A 232 -1.26 -12.82 -10.90
N PRO A 233 -1.04 -13.96 -11.59
CA PRO A 233 -0.37 -13.98 -12.90
C PRO A 233 -1.08 -13.20 -14.03
N SER A 234 -2.36 -12.89 -13.87
CA SER A 234 -3.10 -11.99 -14.77
C SER A 234 -2.67 -10.52 -14.64
N TYR A 235 -1.95 -10.16 -13.57
CA TYR A 235 -1.25 -8.89 -13.44
C TYR A 235 0.10 -9.01 -14.14
N ASP A 236 0.07 -8.89 -15.46
CA ASP A 236 1.24 -9.03 -16.32
C ASP A 236 2.04 -7.71 -16.45
N GLU A 237 3.08 -7.74 -17.28
CA GLU A 237 3.93 -6.58 -17.56
C GLU A 237 3.12 -5.43 -18.18
N ALA A 238 2.22 -5.72 -19.13
CA ALA A 238 1.39 -4.69 -19.75
C ALA A 238 0.48 -3.99 -18.72
N GLU A 239 -0.11 -4.73 -17.78
CA GLU A 239 -0.89 -4.14 -16.69
C GLU A 239 -0.01 -3.30 -15.75
N ALA A 240 1.19 -3.78 -15.41
CA ALA A 240 2.13 -3.01 -14.58
C ALA A 240 2.52 -1.69 -15.26
N GLU A 241 2.85 -1.71 -16.54
CA GLU A 241 3.17 -0.52 -17.34
C GLU A 241 1.99 0.45 -17.42
N ALA A 242 0.78 -0.07 -17.69
CA ALA A 242 -0.43 0.73 -17.77
C ALA A 242 -0.82 1.35 -16.42
N PHE A 243 -0.56 0.65 -15.30
CA PHE A 243 -0.79 1.19 -13.97
C PHE A 243 0.21 2.29 -13.63
N LEU A 244 1.51 2.04 -13.84
CA LEU A 244 2.57 3.01 -13.58
C LEU A 244 2.39 4.27 -14.43
N SER A 245 2.09 4.12 -15.72
CA SER A 245 1.90 5.24 -16.65
C SER A 245 0.70 6.13 -16.30
N ALA A 246 -0.26 5.61 -15.54
CA ALA A 246 -1.42 6.35 -15.07
C ALA A 246 -1.15 7.17 -13.80
N LEU A 247 -0.04 6.94 -13.10
CA LEU A 247 0.33 7.70 -11.91
C LEU A 247 0.69 9.14 -12.28
N PHE A 248 0.21 10.07 -11.46
CA PHE A 248 0.48 11.50 -11.51
C PHE A 248 0.02 12.21 -12.78
N VAL A 249 -0.81 11.57 -13.61
CA VAL A 249 -1.31 12.15 -14.87
C VAL A 249 -2.12 13.43 -14.64
N ASN A 250 -2.86 13.47 -13.53
CA ASN A 250 -3.70 14.62 -13.16
C ASN A 250 -3.04 15.55 -12.14
N ASP A 251 -1.75 15.37 -11.86
CA ASP A 251 -1.01 16.19 -10.91
C ASP A 251 -0.23 17.30 -11.64
N GLY A 252 -0.81 18.50 -11.66
CA GLY A 252 -0.21 19.67 -12.30
C GLY A 252 0.97 20.29 -11.54
N ASP A 253 1.22 19.89 -10.29
CA ASP A 253 2.33 20.43 -9.49
C ASP A 253 3.65 19.67 -9.75
N ILE A 254 3.58 18.50 -10.40
CA ILE A 254 4.76 17.72 -10.80
C ILE A 254 5.12 18.13 -12.23
N PRO A 255 6.31 18.73 -12.46
CA PRO A 255 6.76 19.07 -13.81
C PRO A 255 6.79 17.84 -14.71
N GLU A 256 6.44 18.00 -15.99
CA GLU A 256 6.32 16.88 -16.93
C GLU A 256 7.61 16.04 -17.01
N GLU A 257 8.77 16.68 -17.07
CA GLU A 257 10.08 16.00 -17.10
C GLU A 257 10.36 15.25 -15.78
N GLY A 258 9.98 15.83 -14.64
CA GLY A 258 10.06 15.16 -13.34
C GLY A 258 9.17 13.92 -13.28
N ARG A 259 7.93 14.04 -13.77
CA ARG A 259 7.00 12.91 -13.89
C ARG A 259 7.58 11.81 -14.78
N LYS A 260 8.08 12.15 -15.98
CA LYS A 260 8.73 11.20 -16.90
C LYS A 260 9.91 10.48 -16.24
N ALA A 261 10.76 11.20 -15.50
CA ALA A 261 11.89 10.59 -14.80
C ALA A 261 11.44 9.60 -13.72
N VAL A 262 10.45 9.98 -12.90
CA VAL A 262 9.84 9.10 -11.88
C VAL A 262 9.26 7.84 -12.53
N LEU A 263 8.47 7.98 -13.59
CA LEU A 263 7.84 6.85 -14.29
C LEU A 263 8.87 5.94 -14.96
N SER A 264 9.83 6.51 -15.68
CA SER A 264 10.91 5.76 -16.33
C SER A 264 11.74 4.98 -15.32
N TYR A 265 12.01 5.57 -14.15
CA TYR A 265 12.70 4.89 -13.07
C TYR A 265 11.90 3.70 -12.53
N MET A 266 10.61 3.89 -12.22
CA MET A 266 9.77 2.81 -11.69
C MET A 266 9.62 1.67 -12.70
N LEU A 267 9.44 1.97 -13.99
CA LEU A 267 9.39 0.97 -15.06
C LEU A 267 10.71 0.19 -15.16
N GLY A 268 11.85 0.90 -15.16
CA GLY A 268 13.17 0.28 -15.18
C GLY A 268 13.43 -0.62 -13.97
N LEU A 269 13.02 -0.19 -12.77
CA LEU A 269 13.13 -0.99 -11.55
C LEU A 269 12.20 -2.21 -11.57
N TYR A 270 10.98 -2.08 -12.08
CA TYR A 270 10.08 -3.23 -12.27
C TYR A 270 10.73 -4.28 -13.18
N GLY A 271 11.21 -3.84 -14.35
CA GLY A 271 11.89 -4.72 -15.31
C GLY A 271 13.14 -5.38 -14.74
N SER A 272 13.97 -4.64 -14.01
CA SER A 272 15.20 -5.19 -13.41
C SER A 272 14.92 -6.24 -12.35
N ILE A 273 13.93 -6.04 -11.48
CA ILE A 273 13.51 -7.05 -10.48
C ILE A 273 12.95 -8.29 -11.17
N LYS A 274 12.12 -8.11 -12.22
CA LYS A 274 11.57 -9.23 -13.01
C LYS A 274 12.64 -10.06 -13.70
N ALA A 275 13.69 -9.41 -14.21
CA ALA A 275 14.81 -10.09 -14.87
C ALA A 275 15.77 -10.79 -13.88
N ALA A 276 15.93 -10.23 -12.67
CA ALA A 276 16.90 -10.71 -11.68
C ALA A 276 16.50 -12.03 -11.00
N GLY A 277 15.22 -12.45 -11.07
CA GLY A 277 14.75 -13.63 -10.36
C GLY A 277 13.56 -14.31 -11.03
N PRO A 278 13.75 -15.47 -11.70
CA PRO A 278 12.62 -16.24 -12.23
C PRO A 278 11.85 -16.93 -11.10
N GLY A 279 10.54 -17.04 -11.27
CA GLY A 279 9.67 -17.70 -10.29
C GLY A 279 9.51 -16.92 -8.98
N LYS A 280 8.82 -17.53 -8.01
CA LYS A 280 8.46 -16.87 -6.75
C LYS A 280 9.69 -16.57 -5.90
N GLU A 281 10.50 -17.59 -5.65
CA GLU A 281 11.63 -17.52 -4.73
C GLU A 281 12.69 -16.55 -5.24
N GLY A 282 13.06 -16.67 -6.52
CA GLY A 282 14.04 -15.79 -7.16
C GLY A 282 13.59 -14.33 -7.15
N LEU A 283 12.32 -14.06 -7.45
CA LEU A 283 11.81 -12.68 -7.45
C LEU A 283 11.79 -12.08 -6.04
N TYR A 284 11.41 -12.86 -5.01
CA TYR A 284 11.36 -12.36 -3.63
C TYR A 284 12.77 -12.14 -3.09
N GLU A 285 13.72 -12.97 -3.51
CA GLU A 285 15.14 -12.75 -3.28
C GLU A 285 15.67 -11.50 -3.98
N ALA A 286 15.31 -11.26 -5.25
CA ALA A 286 15.70 -10.04 -5.95
C ALA A 286 15.20 -8.78 -5.24
N ILE A 287 13.94 -8.78 -4.77
CA ILE A 287 13.40 -7.68 -3.95
C ILE A 287 14.19 -7.51 -2.65
N GLY A 288 14.46 -8.61 -1.94
CA GLY A 288 15.25 -8.56 -0.70
C GLY A 288 16.67 -8.01 -0.92
N ASN A 289 17.34 -8.48 -1.97
CA ASN A 289 18.70 -8.04 -2.32
C ASN A 289 18.73 -6.56 -2.75
N PHE A 290 17.71 -6.09 -3.46
CA PHE A 290 17.53 -4.67 -3.76
C PHE A 290 17.41 -3.82 -2.49
N VAL A 291 16.67 -4.27 -1.48
CA VAL A 291 16.58 -3.52 -0.20
C VAL A 291 17.92 -3.54 0.53
N ILE A 292 18.61 -4.68 0.55
CA ILE A 292 19.90 -4.84 1.24
C ILE A 292 20.99 -3.95 0.63
N SER A 293 20.90 -3.59 -0.66
CA SER A 293 21.88 -2.69 -1.29
C SER A 293 21.79 -1.23 -0.82
N TYR A 294 20.73 -0.84 -0.09
CA TYR A 294 20.62 0.49 0.49
C TYR A 294 21.49 0.63 1.75
N GLU A 295 21.82 1.87 2.11
CA GLU A 295 22.54 2.15 3.34
C GLU A 295 21.74 1.73 4.56
N GLU A 296 22.46 1.17 5.54
CA GLU A 296 21.89 0.86 6.84
C GLU A 296 21.59 2.16 7.57
N MET A 297 20.36 2.29 8.06
CA MET A 297 19.99 3.41 8.89
C MET A 297 20.57 3.19 10.28
N ASP A 298 21.29 4.19 10.79
CA ASP A 298 21.68 4.20 12.19
C ASP A 298 20.41 4.30 13.06
N THR A 299 20.04 3.17 13.66
CA THR A 299 18.87 3.06 14.54
C THR A 299 19.17 3.57 15.95
N SER A 300 20.35 4.18 16.19
CA SER A 300 20.70 4.82 17.45
C SER A 300 20.02 6.19 17.66
N PHE A 301 18.69 6.27 17.55
CA PHE A 301 17.93 7.44 18.02
C PHE A 301 16.97 7.09 19.16
N PRO A 302 16.81 8.01 20.13
CA PRO A 302 16.59 7.65 21.52
C PRO A 302 15.16 7.25 21.80
N ALA A 303 15.02 6.25 22.68
CA ALA A 303 13.83 6.14 23.50
C ALA A 303 13.57 7.49 24.21
N SER A 304 12.36 8.01 24.05
CA SER A 304 11.81 9.21 24.67
C SER A 304 12.08 10.56 23.96
N ALA A 305 11.04 11.01 23.28
CA ALA A 305 10.70 12.43 23.24
C ALA A 305 10.30 12.89 24.66
N THR A 306 11.26 13.12 25.56
CA THR A 306 11.08 13.94 26.77
C THR A 306 12.40 14.56 27.22
N ARG A 307 12.82 15.63 26.54
CA ARG A 307 13.37 16.81 27.24
C ARG A 307 13.44 17.96 26.26
N ALA A 308 12.76 19.05 26.59
CA ALA A 308 13.04 20.35 26.03
C ALA A 308 14.49 20.69 26.39
N GLU A 309 15.39 20.71 25.40
CA GLU A 309 16.66 21.40 25.54
C GLU A 309 16.60 22.74 24.84
N LYS A 310 16.97 23.75 25.64
CA LYS A 310 16.87 25.17 25.39
C LYS A 310 17.69 25.55 24.16
N VAL A 311 17.08 26.39 23.32
CA VAL A 311 17.80 27.24 22.38
C VAL A 311 18.81 28.08 23.18
N PRO A 312 20.12 28.04 22.89
CA PRO A 312 21.04 28.99 23.46
C PRO A 312 20.75 30.37 22.86
N SER A 313 20.47 31.32 23.75
CA SER A 313 20.35 32.75 23.52
C SER A 313 21.55 33.27 22.73
N ALA A 314 21.31 33.84 21.55
CA ALA A 314 22.28 34.65 20.84
C ALA A 314 22.50 35.95 21.62
N THR A 315 23.68 36.10 22.21
CA THR A 315 24.12 37.38 22.78
C THR A 315 25.40 37.81 22.07
N ALA A 316 25.30 39.00 21.48
CA ALA A 316 26.26 39.85 20.79
C ALA A 316 27.76 39.72 21.15
N ILE A 317 28.61 39.79 20.10
CA ILE A 317 29.98 40.33 20.06
C ILE A 317 30.18 40.79 18.59
N VAL A 318 29.87 42.02 18.17
CA VAL A 318 30.68 43.27 18.17
C VAL A 318 32.15 43.07 17.83
N ASP A 319 32.52 43.56 16.65
CA ASP A 319 33.86 43.73 16.08
C ASP A 319 34.87 44.40 17.03
N PRO A 320 36.16 44.27 16.71
CA PRO A 320 36.86 45.43 16.14
C PRO A 320 37.37 45.23 14.70
#